data_AF-A0A6G1JP10-F1
#
_entry.id   AF-A0A6G1JP10-F1
#
_cell.length_a   1.000
_cell.length_b   1.000
_cell.length_c   1.000
_cell.angle_alpha   90.00
_cell.angle_beta   90.00
_cell.angle_gamma   90.00
#
_symmetry.space_group_name_H-M   'P 1'
#
loop_
_entity.id
_entity.type
_entity.pdbx_description
1 polymer ?
#
loop_
_entity_poly.entity_id
_entity_poly.type
_entity_poly.pdbx_seq_one_letter_code
_entity_poly.pdbx_strand_id
1 'polypeptide(L)'
;MKLFIKFFGCGTVVLRSNLTTPRCDFMIQDITCLFDKILPHFDTYPLLNLKQEDYICFKKCMTIIKLKKHLTTEGLKTIKELNSEMNSNRYK
;
A
#
# COMPACT_ATOMS: atom_id res chain seq x y z
N MET A 1 -13.20 10.68 -7.04
CA MET A 1 -12.51 9.40 -6.77
C MET A 1 -12.84 8.28 -7.76
N LYS A 2 -14.08 8.13 -8.28
CA LYS A 2 -14.43 7.01 -9.20
C LYS A 2 -13.55 6.89 -10.46
N LEU A 3 -12.97 7.99 -10.95
CA LEU A 3 -12.04 7.97 -12.08
C LEU A 3 -10.74 7.17 -11.78
N PHE A 4 -10.31 7.08 -10.52
CA PHE A 4 -9.16 6.23 -10.17
C PHE A 4 -9.45 4.75 -10.37
N ILE A 5 -10.69 4.31 -10.13
CA ILE A 5 -11.11 2.92 -10.43
C ILE A 5 -10.95 2.66 -11.92
N LYS A 6 -11.40 3.59 -12.78
CA LYS A 6 -11.25 3.47 -14.24
C LYS A 6 -9.78 3.51 -14.66
N PHE A 7 -8.96 4.37 -14.05
CA PHE A 7 -7.55 4.54 -14.38
C PHE A 7 -6.72 3.30 -14.02
N PHE A 8 -6.83 2.80 -12.80
CA PHE A 8 -6.09 1.61 -12.35
C PHE A 8 -6.74 0.30 -12.77
N GLY A 9 -8.00 0.34 -13.26
CA GLY A 9 -8.80 -0.84 -13.57
C GLY A 9 -9.15 -1.67 -12.32
N CYS A 10 -9.01 -1.10 -11.13
CA CYS A 10 -9.20 -1.80 -9.86
C CYS A 10 -9.47 -0.83 -8.70
N GLY A 11 -9.80 -1.40 -7.54
CA GLY A 11 -10.09 -0.65 -6.32
C GLY A 11 -11.55 -0.26 -6.17
N THR A 12 -11.86 0.32 -5.03
CA THR A 12 -13.20 0.77 -4.65
C THR A 12 -13.13 2.16 -4.03
N VAL A 13 -14.25 2.88 -4.10
CA VAL A 13 -14.40 4.17 -3.41
C VAL A 13 -15.41 3.97 -2.30
N VAL A 14 -14.98 4.18 -1.07
CA VAL A 14 -15.81 3.98 0.13
C VAL A 14 -15.99 5.31 0.84
N LEU A 15 -17.21 5.58 1.28
CA LEU A 15 -17.51 6.73 2.11
C LEU A 15 -17.02 6.47 3.54
N ARG A 16 -16.34 7.45 4.15
CA ARG A 16 -15.93 7.35 5.55
C ARG A 16 -17.16 7.42 6.45
N SER A 17 -17.06 6.78 7.61
CA SER A 17 -18.16 6.68 8.59
C SER A 17 -18.61 8.03 9.16
N ASN A 18 -17.72 9.03 9.20
CA ASN A 18 -18.08 10.36 9.66
C ASN A 18 -18.92 11.11 8.60
N LEU A 19 -20.23 11.13 8.82
CA LEU A 19 -21.20 11.77 7.92
C LEU A 19 -21.30 13.30 8.08
N THR A 20 -20.79 13.87 9.18
CA THR A 20 -20.85 15.34 9.38
C THR A 20 -19.90 16.07 8.44
N THR A 21 -18.81 15.41 8.03
CA THR A 21 -17.87 15.90 7.01
C THR A 21 -17.63 14.78 5.99
N PRO A 22 -18.55 14.60 5.02
CA PRO A 22 -18.50 13.46 4.13
C PRO A 22 -17.23 13.47 3.30
N ARG A 23 -16.40 12.44 3.49
CA ARG A 23 -15.15 12.21 2.77
C ARG A 23 -15.16 10.78 2.25
N CYS A 24 -14.45 10.53 1.15
CA CYS A 24 -14.30 9.19 0.60
C CYS A 24 -12.84 8.84 0.39
N ASP A 25 -12.53 7.56 0.55
CA ASP A 25 -11.21 7.00 0.34
C ASP A 25 -11.26 6.07 -0.88
N PHE A 26 -10.27 6.22 -1.78
CA PHE A 26 -10.00 5.22 -2.81
C PHE A 26 -9.12 4.14 -2.21
N MET A 27 -9.60 2.89 -2.21
CA MET A 27 -8.95 1.76 -1.54
C MET A 27 -8.75 0.60 -2.50
N ILE A 28 -7.57 -0.02 -2.42
CA ILE A 28 -7.22 -1.25 -3.13
C ILE A 28 -6.75 -2.25 -2.08
N GLN A 29 -7.50 -3.33 -1.92
CA GLN A 29 -7.18 -4.43 -0.99
C GLN A 29 -6.88 -5.74 -1.72
N ASP A 30 -7.26 -5.86 -3.00
CA ASP A 30 -6.96 -7.04 -3.80
C ASP A 30 -5.45 -7.15 -4.05
N ILE A 31 -4.89 -8.30 -3.68
CA ILE A 31 -3.44 -8.49 -3.71
C ILE A 31 -2.92 -8.59 -5.14
N THR A 32 -3.71 -9.15 -6.06
CA THR A 32 -3.35 -9.25 -7.47
C THR A 32 -3.26 -7.86 -8.09
N CYS A 33 -4.24 -6.99 -7.82
CA CYS A 33 -4.20 -5.60 -8.26
C CYS A 33 -3.01 -4.82 -7.67
N LEU A 34 -2.66 -5.06 -6.40
CA LEU A 34 -1.47 -4.45 -5.81
C LEU A 34 -0.19 -4.85 -6.56
N PHE A 35 -0.03 -6.14 -6.88
CA PHE A 35 1.14 -6.64 -7.61
C PHE A 35 1.19 -6.19 -9.07
N ASP A 36 0.07 -6.25 -9.78
CA ASP A 36 0.05 -6.13 -11.24
C ASP A 36 -0.16 -4.68 -11.72
N LYS A 37 -0.71 -3.82 -10.84
CA LYS A 37 -1.08 -2.44 -11.21
C LYS A 37 -0.36 -1.42 -10.34
N ILE A 38 -0.38 -1.58 -9.02
CA ILE A 38 0.07 -0.53 -8.10
C ILE A 38 1.58 -0.50 -7.94
N LEU A 39 2.24 -1.64 -7.70
CA LEU A 39 3.70 -1.66 -7.63
C LEU A 39 4.35 -1.19 -8.96
N PRO A 40 3.95 -1.68 -10.15
CA PRO A 40 4.55 -1.23 -11.40
C PRO A 40 4.36 0.27 -11.67
N HIS A 41 3.21 0.82 -11.27
CA HIS A 41 2.94 2.25 -11.41
C HIS A 41 3.92 3.08 -10.57
N PHE A 42 4.06 2.80 -9.27
CA PHE A 42 4.96 3.58 -8.39
C PHE A 42 6.44 3.24 -8.58
N ASP A 43 6.77 2.11 -9.22
CA ASP A 43 8.11 1.84 -9.74
C ASP A 43 8.45 2.73 -10.95
N THR A 44 7.48 2.94 -11.84
CA THR A 44 7.65 3.77 -13.05
C THR A 44 7.55 5.27 -12.74
N TYR A 45 6.70 5.63 -11.78
CA TYR A 45 6.43 7.00 -11.36
C TYR A 45 6.68 7.14 -9.84
N PRO A 46 7.95 7.27 -9.42
CA PRO A 46 8.30 7.39 -8.01
C PRO A 46 7.68 8.62 -7.35
N LEU A 47 7.40 8.50 -6.06
CA LEU A 47 6.98 9.63 -5.24
C LEU A 47 8.21 10.52 -4.96
N LEU A 48 8.04 11.83 -4.99
CA LEU A 48 9.13 12.80 -4.86
C LEU A 48 9.29 13.34 -3.42
N ASN A 49 8.80 12.60 -2.42
CA ASN A 49 8.83 13.00 -1.02
C ASN A 49 9.10 11.79 -0.12
N LEU A 50 9.11 11.98 1.21
CA LEU A 50 9.37 10.92 2.20
C LEU A 50 8.43 9.71 2.09
N LYS A 51 7.27 9.83 1.42
CA LYS A 51 6.38 8.72 1.13
C LYS A 51 7.02 7.67 0.21
N GLN A 52 8.05 8.05 -0.56
CA GLN A 52 8.81 7.10 -1.37
C GLN A 52 9.50 6.04 -0.51
N GLU A 53 10.05 6.42 0.65
CA GLU A 53 10.65 5.48 1.57
C GLU A 53 9.61 4.52 2.17
N ASP A 54 8.41 5.03 2.46
CA ASP A 54 7.28 4.18 2.88
C ASP A 54 6.87 3.21 1.77
N TYR A 55 6.83 3.67 0.52
CA TYR A 55 6.55 2.83 -0.63
C TYR A 55 7.61 1.74 -0.80
N ILE A 56 8.89 2.04 -0.60
CA ILE A 56 9.98 1.06 -0.68
C ILE A 56 9.80 -0.03 0.39
N CYS A 57 9.50 0.35 1.64
CA CYS A 57 9.21 -0.62 2.70
C CYS A 57 7.95 -1.45 2.38
N PHE A 58 6.89 -0.81 1.87
CA PHE A 58 5.69 -1.50 1.41
C PHE A 58 5.99 -2.52 0.30
N LYS A 59 6.78 -2.14 -0.71
CA LYS A 59 7.20 -3.03 -1.81
C LYS A 59 8.01 -4.24 -1.29
N LYS A 60 8.88 -4.03 -0.30
CA LYS A 60 9.60 -5.14 0.37
C LYS A 60 8.62 -6.10 1.06
N CYS A 61 7.65 -5.59 1.82
CA CYS A 61 6.60 -6.40 2.43
C CYS A 61 5.81 -7.19 1.38
N MET A 62 5.39 -6.54 0.29
CA MET A 62 4.67 -7.19 -0.80
C MET A 62 5.50 -8.32 -1.44
N THR A 63 6.82 -8.16 -1.56
CA THR A 63 7.72 -9.20 -2.07
C THR A 63 7.77 -10.42 -1.14
N ILE A 64 7.83 -10.21 0.18
CA ILE A 64 7.74 -11.29 1.18
C ILE A 64 6.39 -12.01 1.07
N ILE A 65 5.31 -11.27 0.84
CA ILE A 65 3.98 -11.86 0.67
C ILE A 65 3.89 -12.67 -0.63
N LYS A 66 4.42 -12.14 -1.74
CA LYS A 66 4.47 -12.81 -3.05
C LYS A 66 5.19 -14.17 -2.97
N LEU A 67 6.27 -14.23 -2.22
CA LEU A 67 7.04 -15.45 -1.97
C LEU A 67 6.43 -16.37 -0.90
N LYS A 68 5.23 -16.04 -0.39
CA LYS A 68 4.55 -16.73 0.74
C LYS A 68 5.36 -16.80 2.04
N LYS A 69 6.48 -16.08 2.14
CA LYS A 69 7.36 -16.08 3.33
C LYS A 69 6.70 -15.43 4.55
N HIS A 70 5.67 -14.60 4.36
CA HIS A 70 4.88 -14.03 5.46
C HIS A 70 4.22 -15.09 6.36
N LEU A 71 4.11 -16.34 5.91
CA LEU A 71 3.61 -17.48 6.68
C LEU A 71 4.66 -18.09 7.62
N THR A 72 5.92 -17.64 7.53
CA THR A 72 7.02 -18.06 8.40
C THR A 72 7.24 -17.07 9.53
N THR A 73 7.80 -17.52 10.64
CA THR A 73 8.18 -16.68 11.78
C THR A 73 9.17 -15.59 11.37
N GLU A 74 10.15 -15.94 10.54
CA GLU A 74 11.18 -15.02 10.06
C GLU A 74 10.56 -13.96 9.15
N GLY A 75 9.74 -14.39 8.18
CA GLY A 75 9.09 -13.46 7.25
C GLY A 75 8.11 -12.52 7.96
N LEU A 76 7.36 -13.00 8.95
CA LEU A 76 6.49 -12.16 9.77
C LEU A 76 7.30 -11.17 10.62
N LYS A 77 8.45 -11.60 11.18
CA LYS A 77 9.36 -10.71 11.92
C LYS A 77 9.88 -9.58 11.02
N THR A 78 10.34 -9.89 9.81
CA THR A 78 10.80 -8.88 8.85
C THR A 78 9.68 -7.90 8.46
N ILE A 79 8.45 -8.38 8.26
CA ILE A 79 7.31 -7.48 7.98
C ILE A 79 7.06 -6.51 9.16
N LYS A 80 7.17 -6.99 10.40
CA LYS A 80 7.01 -6.15 11.60
C LYS A 80 8.09 -5.08 11.69
N GLU A 81 9.35 -5.45 11.42
CA GLU A 81 10.49 -4.52 11.37
C GLU A 81 10.25 -3.43 10.30
N LEU A 82 9.91 -3.83 9.08
CA LEU A 82 9.60 -2.87 8.00
C LEU A 82 8.44 -1.94 8.36
N ASN A 83 7.38 -2.46 8.99
CA ASN A 83 6.24 -1.65 9.43
C ASN A 83 6.62 -0.63 10.52
N SER A 84 7.62 -0.94 11.34
CA SER A 84 8.14 -0.01 12.36
C SER A 84 8.92 1.16 11.76
N GLU A 85 9.38 1.06 10.52
CA GLU A 85 10.10 2.12 9.81
C GLU A 85 9.21 2.96 8.90
N MET A 86 7.89 2.70 8.85
CA MET A 86 6.96 3.31 7.90
C MET A 86 6.04 4.37 8.50
N ASN A 87 5.56 5.27 7.63
CA ASN A 87 4.53 6.26 7.90
C ASN A 87 4.86 7.11 9.14
N SER A 88 3.94 7.26 10.08
CA SER A 88 4.16 8.05 11.31
C SER A 88 5.30 7.55 12.18
N ASN A 89 5.73 6.29 12.05
CA ASN A 89 6.89 5.79 12.80
C ASN A 89 8.22 6.25 12.21
N ARG A 90 8.27 6.65 10.94
CA ARG A 90 9.48 7.19 10.31
C ARG A 90 9.94 8.53 10.91
N TYR A 91 9.02 9.25 11.54
CA TYR A 91 9.26 10.54 12.16
C TYR A 91 9.51 10.45 13.68
N LYS A 92 9.47 9.24 14.25
CA LYS A 92 9.77 9.01 15.66
C LYS A 92 11.26 8.71 15.83
#